data_AF-A0A1Q8JI27-F1
#
_entry.id   AF-A0A1Q8JI27-F1
#
_cell.length_a   1.000
_cell.length_b   1.000
_cell.length_c   1.000
_cell.angle_alpha   90.00
_cell.angle_beta   90.00
_cell.angle_gamma   90.00
#
_symmetry.space_group_name_H-M   'P 1'
#
loop_
_entity.id
_entity.type
_entity.pdbx_description
1 polymer ?
#
loop_
_entity_poly.entity_id
_entity_poly.type
_entity_poly.pdbx_seq_one_letter_code
_entity_poly.pdbx_strand_id
1 'polypeptide(L)'
;MSGLRHVLCWYSGEEDLHARLGDTVLATLRGGGSVAVELRPSTEVALRGRVAAELGADAVAGLLRLPRDTGPDGPSGQTQVARAARVLRERVVETGPVTVVSEHAAGHAGPGGAYWTEVEAAAEVALADLPVQLLCWFPQEVAAPVAAAARAAHPLEDRDGAVVGSSAHRDPRSLLTDRPAPVPAEMGPPVTDLPFDAVRLREVRSAVDGALRGQGFPQARSEDVTVAVNEIATNAVHHGPGTARLMIWTPPGEVVCEVHDTGRLDDPLPGLAPPDPRAPHGRGIWIARQLCDLLHVWSDDGGTHVRVRAAA
;
A
#
# COMPACT_ATOMS: atom_id res chain seq x y z
N MET A 1 -6.40 14.15 -17.65
CA MET A 1 -6.97 13.72 -16.35
C MET A 1 -6.20 14.44 -15.26
N SER A 2 -6.87 14.99 -14.24
CA SER A 2 -6.22 15.79 -13.18
C SER A 2 -6.21 15.12 -11.80
N GLY A 3 -6.50 13.81 -11.72
CA GLY A 3 -6.54 13.03 -10.49
C GLY A 3 -6.92 11.58 -10.77
N LEU A 4 -6.98 10.78 -9.70
CA LEU A 4 -7.26 9.35 -9.77
C LEU A 4 -8.66 9.07 -10.34
N ARG A 5 -8.73 8.10 -11.25
CA ARG A 5 -9.96 7.41 -11.63
C ARG A 5 -9.87 5.97 -11.19
N HIS A 6 -10.47 5.65 -10.06
CA HIS A 6 -10.46 4.32 -9.47
C HIS A 6 -11.76 3.59 -9.81
N VAL A 7 -11.65 2.56 -10.64
CA VAL A 7 -12.78 1.91 -11.30
C VAL A 7 -12.82 0.43 -10.92
N LEU A 8 -13.95 0.01 -10.37
CA LEU A 8 -14.26 -1.39 -10.14
C LEU A 8 -14.72 -2.05 -11.44
N CYS A 9 -14.05 -3.13 -11.84
CA CYS A 9 -14.41 -3.95 -12.99
C CYS A 9 -14.75 -5.37 -12.53
N TRP A 10 -15.74 -6.00 -13.18
CA TRP A 10 -16.13 -7.37 -12.89
C TRP A 10 -15.82 -8.30 -14.06
N TYR A 11 -15.35 -9.52 -13.79
CA TYR A 11 -15.16 -10.56 -14.81
C TYR A 11 -15.85 -11.88 -14.43
N SER A 12 -16.33 -12.62 -15.43
CA SER A 12 -17.06 -13.88 -15.24
C SER A 12 -16.17 -15.14 -15.25
N GLY A 13 -14.97 -15.05 -15.84
CA GLY A 13 -14.00 -16.14 -15.91
C GLY A 13 -12.64 -15.69 -16.46
N GLU A 14 -11.66 -16.59 -16.53
CA GLU A 14 -10.31 -16.23 -17.00
C GLU A 14 -10.27 -15.80 -18.47
N GLU A 15 -11.08 -16.42 -19.34
CA GLU A 15 -11.17 -16.02 -20.75
C GLU A 15 -11.72 -14.60 -20.91
N ASP A 16 -12.81 -14.29 -20.20
CA ASP A 16 -13.39 -12.95 -20.15
C ASP A 16 -12.39 -11.91 -19.61
N LEU A 17 -11.71 -12.24 -18.51
CA LEU A 17 -10.67 -11.40 -17.94
C LEU A 17 -9.54 -11.11 -18.94
N HIS A 18 -8.99 -12.14 -19.58
CA HIS A 18 -7.90 -11.99 -20.57
C HIS A 18 -8.35 -11.18 -21.80
N ALA A 19 -9.58 -11.40 -22.27
CA ALA A 19 -10.15 -10.66 -23.39
C ALA A 19 -10.27 -9.17 -23.05
N ARG A 20 -10.92 -8.85 -21.93
CA ARG A 20 -11.21 -7.45 -21.56
C ARG A 20 -9.97 -6.68 -21.10
N LEU A 21 -9.05 -7.32 -20.36
CA LEU A 21 -7.75 -6.73 -20.03
C LEU A 21 -6.95 -6.42 -21.30
N GLY A 22 -6.88 -7.38 -22.22
CA GLY A 22 -6.15 -7.20 -23.47
C GLY A 22 -6.73 -6.05 -24.31
N ASP A 23 -8.05 -5.97 -24.46
CA ASP A 23 -8.70 -4.88 -25.20
C ASP A 23 -8.38 -3.51 -24.58
N THR A 24 -8.47 -3.43 -23.26
CA THR A 24 -8.18 -2.20 -22.50
C THR A 24 -6.73 -1.75 -22.68
N VAL A 25 -5.78 -2.68 -22.54
CA VAL A 25 -4.34 -2.39 -22.65
C VAL A 25 -3.97 -2.05 -24.09
N LEU A 26 -4.46 -2.79 -25.08
CA LEU A 26 -4.21 -2.51 -26.49
C LEU A 26 -4.79 -1.15 -26.91
N ALA A 27 -6.00 -0.80 -26.46
CA ALA A 27 -6.59 0.50 -26.71
C ALA A 27 -5.75 1.63 -26.12
N THR A 28 -5.28 1.46 -24.87
CA THR A 28 -4.41 2.45 -24.21
C THR A 28 -3.10 2.65 -24.97
N LEU A 29 -2.41 1.55 -25.34
CA LEU A 29 -1.13 1.60 -26.05
C LEU A 29 -1.27 2.18 -27.46
N ARG A 30 -2.32 1.80 -28.20
CA ARG A 30 -2.61 2.38 -29.54
C ARG A 30 -2.90 3.88 -29.48
N GLY A 31 -3.47 4.35 -28.38
CA GLY A 31 -3.66 5.77 -28.08
C GLY A 31 -2.39 6.50 -27.61
N GLY A 32 -1.24 5.80 -27.52
CA GLY A 32 0.02 6.35 -27.03
C GLY A 32 0.10 6.51 -25.51
N GLY A 33 -0.81 5.89 -24.74
CA GLY A 33 -0.80 5.94 -23.28
C GLY A 33 0.17 4.95 -22.64
N SER A 34 0.57 5.22 -21.40
CA SER A 34 1.39 4.31 -20.59
C SER A 34 0.53 3.33 -19.80
N VAL A 35 0.97 2.08 -19.71
CA VAL A 35 0.29 1.01 -18.96
C VAL A 35 1.19 0.45 -17.88
N ALA A 36 0.63 0.32 -16.68
CA ALA A 36 1.19 -0.49 -15.61
C ALA A 36 0.30 -1.70 -15.31
N VAL A 37 0.91 -2.82 -14.95
CA VAL A 37 0.22 -4.09 -14.69
C VAL A 37 0.50 -4.57 -13.29
N GLU A 38 -0.54 -5.02 -12.62
CA GLU A 38 -0.49 -5.59 -11.28
C GLU A 38 -1.39 -6.84 -11.26
N LEU A 39 -0.91 -7.94 -11.85
CA LEU A 39 -1.73 -9.10 -12.20
C LEU A 39 -1.16 -10.39 -11.60
N ARG A 40 -1.97 -11.46 -11.55
CA ARG A 40 -1.46 -12.82 -11.29
C ARG A 40 -0.43 -13.20 -12.37
N PRO A 41 0.59 -14.02 -12.05
CA PRO A 41 1.62 -14.39 -13.02
C PRO A 41 1.07 -14.99 -14.32
N SER A 42 0.05 -15.86 -14.25
CA SER A 42 -0.59 -16.46 -15.43
C SER A 42 -1.29 -15.41 -16.30
N THR A 43 -2.06 -14.52 -15.68
CA THR A 43 -2.79 -13.44 -16.34
C THR A 43 -1.84 -12.44 -16.99
N GLU A 44 -0.73 -12.10 -16.33
CA GLU A 44 0.28 -11.22 -16.93
C GLU A 44 0.98 -11.87 -18.14
N VAL A 45 1.30 -13.17 -18.07
CA VAL A 45 1.87 -13.90 -19.20
C VAL A 45 0.92 -13.89 -20.40
N ALA A 46 -0.38 -14.17 -20.17
CA ALA A 46 -1.39 -14.13 -21.23
C ALA A 46 -1.52 -12.73 -21.85
N LEU A 47 -1.58 -11.68 -21.02
CA LEU A 47 -1.65 -10.30 -21.46
C LEU A 47 -0.42 -9.90 -22.31
N ARG A 48 0.78 -10.20 -21.82
CA ARG A 48 2.03 -9.89 -22.54
C ARG A 48 2.12 -10.64 -23.86
N GLY A 49 1.70 -11.90 -23.90
CA GLY A 49 1.62 -12.68 -25.15
C GLY A 49 0.70 -12.03 -26.18
N ARG A 50 -0.47 -11.56 -25.75
CA ARG A 50 -1.41 -10.83 -26.61
C ARG A 50 -0.85 -9.50 -27.11
N VAL A 51 -0.23 -8.71 -26.23
CA VAL A 51 0.42 -7.44 -26.63
C VAL A 51 1.57 -7.69 -27.61
N ALA A 52 2.37 -8.74 -27.41
CA ALA A 52 3.45 -9.11 -28.33
C ALA A 52 2.92 -9.44 -29.73
N ALA A 53 1.83 -10.21 -29.82
CA ALA A 53 1.23 -10.62 -31.09
C ALA A 53 0.65 -9.43 -31.88
N GLU A 54 0.08 -8.45 -31.18
CA GLU A 54 -0.64 -7.33 -31.79
C GLU A 54 0.22 -6.08 -32.04
N LEU A 55 1.18 -5.80 -31.14
CA LEU A 55 1.96 -4.55 -31.13
C LEU A 55 3.49 -4.76 -31.10
N GLY A 56 3.96 -6.00 -30.99
CA GLY A 56 5.38 -6.34 -31.00
C GLY A 56 6.08 -6.24 -29.64
N ALA A 57 7.38 -6.57 -29.62
CA ALA A 57 8.17 -6.72 -28.40
C ALA A 57 8.40 -5.39 -27.65
N ASP A 58 8.53 -4.28 -28.38
CA ASP A 58 8.75 -2.96 -27.77
C ASP A 58 7.56 -2.52 -26.92
N ALA A 59 6.34 -2.81 -27.38
CA ALA A 59 5.12 -2.55 -26.60
C ALA A 59 5.08 -3.36 -25.31
N VAL A 60 5.55 -4.61 -25.33
CA VAL A 60 5.66 -5.45 -24.13
C VAL A 60 6.72 -4.91 -23.16
N ALA A 61 7.86 -4.46 -23.69
CA ALA A 61 8.92 -3.85 -22.87
C ALA A 61 8.44 -2.55 -22.19
N GLY A 62 7.52 -1.82 -22.82
CA GLY A 62 6.89 -0.63 -22.26
C GLY A 62 5.89 -0.87 -21.12
N LEU A 63 5.45 -2.11 -20.89
CA LEU A 63 4.53 -2.46 -19.79
C LEU A 63 5.25 -2.48 -18.45
N LEU A 64 4.95 -1.49 -17.62
CA LEU A 64 5.50 -1.37 -16.26
C LEU A 64 4.86 -2.41 -15.33
N ARG A 65 5.65 -3.30 -14.74
CA ARG A 65 5.16 -4.22 -13.70
C ARG A 65 5.19 -3.53 -12.34
N LEU A 66 4.05 -3.50 -11.64
CA LEU A 66 3.98 -3.13 -10.23
C LEU A 66 4.07 -4.40 -9.38
N PRO A 67 5.03 -4.48 -8.44
CA PRO A 67 5.22 -5.68 -7.64
C PRO A 67 4.09 -5.88 -6.62
N ARG A 68 3.57 -7.11 -6.56
CA ARG A 68 2.75 -7.62 -5.45
C ARG A 68 3.60 -8.51 -4.57
N ASP A 69 4.31 -7.88 -3.66
CA ASP A 69 5.06 -8.61 -2.66
C ASP A 69 4.43 -8.34 -1.29
N THR A 70 3.94 -9.39 -0.66
CA THR A 70 3.47 -9.32 0.72
C THR A 70 4.62 -9.11 1.71
N GLY A 71 5.86 -9.35 1.29
CA GLY A 71 6.99 -9.45 2.19
C GLY A 71 6.88 -10.66 3.13
N PRO A 72 7.98 -11.01 3.81
CA PRO A 72 8.06 -12.03 4.86
C PRO A 72 7.04 -11.90 6.01
N ASP A 73 6.58 -10.68 6.32
CA ASP A 73 5.70 -10.39 7.46
C ASP A 73 4.20 -10.46 7.13
N GLY A 74 3.88 -10.82 5.89
CA GLY A 74 2.51 -10.90 5.38
C GLY A 74 1.99 -9.58 4.78
N PRO A 75 0.85 -9.67 4.08
CA PRO A 75 0.36 -8.58 3.23
C PRO A 75 0.05 -7.28 4.00
N SER A 76 0.72 -6.18 3.65
CA SER A 76 0.33 -4.82 4.04
C SER A 76 -0.15 -4.05 2.81
N GLY A 77 -1.47 -3.79 2.74
CA GLY A 77 -2.05 -3.05 1.62
C GLY A 77 -1.52 -1.63 1.54
N GLN A 78 -1.34 -0.98 2.70
CA GLN A 78 -0.73 0.33 2.82
C GLN A 78 0.69 0.38 2.20
N THR A 79 1.55 -0.58 2.53
CA THR A 79 2.93 -0.61 2.02
C THR A 79 2.97 -0.86 0.52
N GLN A 80 2.18 -1.82 0.04
CA GLN A 80 2.09 -2.13 -1.38
C GLN A 80 1.69 -0.90 -2.19
N VAL A 81 0.63 -0.21 -1.77
CA VAL A 81 0.14 0.98 -2.46
C VAL A 81 1.13 2.14 -2.35
N ALA A 82 1.75 2.36 -1.18
CA ALA A 82 2.77 3.41 -1.04
C ALA A 82 3.94 3.23 -2.01
N ARG A 83 4.41 1.99 -2.19
CA ARG A 83 5.44 1.63 -3.17
C ARG A 83 4.95 1.84 -4.60
N ALA A 84 3.74 1.38 -4.93
CA ALA A 84 3.15 1.59 -6.25
C ALA A 84 3.02 3.10 -6.56
N ALA A 85 2.59 3.91 -5.59
CA ALA A 85 2.46 5.35 -5.75
C ALA A 85 3.80 6.04 -6.04
N ARG A 86 4.91 5.57 -5.44
CA ARG A 86 6.25 6.07 -5.76
C ARG A 86 6.61 5.82 -7.22
N VAL A 87 6.48 4.58 -7.68
CA VAL A 87 6.78 4.20 -9.07
C VAL A 87 5.86 4.94 -10.06
N LEU A 88 4.57 5.06 -9.74
CA LEU A 88 3.60 5.75 -10.59
C LEU A 88 3.85 7.25 -10.68
N ARG A 89 4.33 7.91 -9.60
CA ARG A 89 4.73 9.33 -9.65
C ARG A 89 5.86 9.56 -10.65
N GLU A 90 6.89 8.73 -10.60
CA GLU A 90 8.01 8.80 -11.54
C GLU A 90 7.51 8.55 -12.98
N ARG A 91 6.71 7.49 -13.17
CA ARG A 91 6.16 7.15 -14.49
C ARG A 91 5.26 8.23 -15.07
N VAL A 92 4.47 8.90 -14.24
CA VAL A 92 3.59 9.99 -14.65
C VAL A 92 4.41 11.19 -15.14
N VAL A 93 5.51 11.52 -14.48
CA VAL A 93 6.40 12.60 -14.92
C VAL A 93 7.02 12.27 -16.28
N GLU A 94 7.40 11.02 -16.51
CA GLU A 94 8.03 10.57 -17.76
C GLU A 94 7.06 10.47 -18.94
N THR A 95 5.86 9.94 -18.71
CA THR A 95 4.96 9.48 -19.80
C THR A 95 3.59 10.14 -19.80
N GLY A 96 3.29 11.00 -18.82
CA GLY A 96 1.96 11.56 -18.62
C GLY A 96 1.02 10.55 -17.95
N PRO A 97 -0.30 10.62 -18.21
CA PRO A 97 -1.28 9.75 -17.55
C PRO A 97 -0.99 8.25 -17.71
N VAL A 98 -1.22 7.48 -16.65
CA VAL A 98 -0.97 6.02 -16.62
C VAL A 98 -2.26 5.26 -16.38
N THR A 99 -2.52 4.24 -17.20
CA THR A 99 -3.57 3.24 -16.93
C THR A 99 -2.96 2.07 -16.17
N VAL A 100 -3.46 1.79 -14.97
CA VAL A 100 -3.07 0.63 -14.17
C VAL A 100 -4.17 -0.41 -14.30
N VAL A 101 -3.81 -1.63 -14.69
CA VAL A 101 -4.70 -2.79 -14.64
C VAL A 101 -4.29 -3.69 -13.48
N SER A 102 -5.18 -3.82 -12.50
CA SER A 102 -4.99 -4.59 -11.28
C SER A 102 -6.01 -5.73 -11.21
N GLU A 103 -5.59 -6.91 -10.77
CA GLU A 103 -6.46 -8.08 -10.67
C GLU A 103 -6.68 -8.51 -9.23
N HIS A 104 -7.90 -8.74 -8.77
CA HIS A 104 -8.13 -9.32 -7.46
C HIS A 104 -7.51 -10.72 -7.35
N ALA A 105 -6.70 -10.96 -6.32
CA ALA A 105 -6.12 -12.27 -6.04
C ALA A 105 -6.67 -12.86 -4.73
N ALA A 106 -7.49 -13.92 -4.86
CA ALA A 106 -8.17 -14.57 -3.74
C ALA A 106 -7.21 -15.12 -2.66
N GLY A 107 -5.98 -15.52 -3.03
CA GLY A 107 -4.99 -16.09 -2.11
C GLY A 107 -4.44 -15.12 -1.04
N HIS A 108 -4.81 -13.85 -1.09
CA HIS A 108 -4.35 -12.80 -0.17
C HIS A 108 -5.46 -12.25 0.74
N ALA A 109 -6.68 -12.81 0.66
CA ALA A 109 -7.80 -12.29 1.42
C ALA A 109 -7.71 -12.72 2.89
N GLY A 110 -7.23 -11.83 3.77
CA GLY A 110 -7.50 -11.93 5.20
C GLY A 110 -9.02 -12.05 5.49
N PRO A 111 -9.44 -12.36 6.73
CA PRO A 111 -10.83 -12.62 7.07
C PRO A 111 -11.80 -11.59 6.46
N GLY A 112 -12.81 -12.07 5.72
CA GLY A 112 -13.83 -11.23 5.12
C GLY A 112 -13.37 -10.28 4.01
N GLY A 113 -12.11 -10.33 3.55
CA GLY A 113 -11.54 -9.44 2.53
C GLY A 113 -10.92 -8.15 3.09
N ALA A 114 -10.52 -8.14 4.36
CA ALA A 114 -9.97 -6.94 5.02
C ALA A 114 -8.72 -6.39 4.32
N TYR A 115 -7.78 -7.27 3.91
CA TYR A 115 -6.60 -6.85 3.15
C TYR A 115 -6.95 -6.10 1.86
N TRP A 116 -7.88 -6.62 1.06
CA TRP A 116 -8.29 -5.92 -0.16
C TRP A 116 -9.00 -4.61 0.17
N THR A 117 -9.79 -4.57 1.24
CA THR A 117 -10.40 -3.31 1.71
C THR A 117 -9.31 -2.27 2.04
N GLU A 118 -8.22 -2.68 2.68
CA GLU A 118 -7.05 -1.84 2.96
C GLU A 118 -6.34 -1.37 1.69
N VAL A 119 -6.08 -2.27 0.74
CA VAL A 119 -5.45 -1.94 -0.54
C VAL A 119 -6.26 -0.88 -1.29
N GLU A 120 -7.56 -1.11 -1.47
CA GLU A 120 -8.40 -0.18 -2.25
C GLU A 120 -8.54 1.18 -1.54
N ALA A 121 -8.71 1.19 -0.21
CA ALA A 121 -8.77 2.43 0.56
C ALA A 121 -7.44 3.20 0.55
N ALA A 122 -6.31 2.49 0.63
CA ALA A 122 -4.99 3.09 0.53
C ALA A 122 -4.75 3.70 -0.86
N ALA A 123 -5.24 3.07 -1.93
CA ALA A 123 -5.09 3.54 -3.31
C ALA A 123 -5.76 4.90 -3.52
N GLU A 124 -6.99 5.07 -3.02
CA GLU A 124 -7.71 6.35 -3.04
C GLU A 124 -6.91 7.49 -2.39
N VAL A 125 -6.17 7.21 -1.31
CA VAL A 125 -5.39 8.24 -0.62
C VAL A 125 -4.04 8.48 -1.30
N ALA A 126 -3.28 7.41 -1.59
CA ALA A 126 -1.91 7.54 -2.07
C ALA A 126 -1.82 8.06 -3.51
N LEU A 127 -2.84 7.77 -4.33
CA LEU A 127 -2.89 8.09 -5.75
C LEU A 127 -3.81 9.27 -6.09
N ALA A 128 -4.51 9.86 -5.11
CA ALA A 128 -5.54 10.89 -5.29
C ALA A 128 -5.19 11.96 -6.34
N ASP A 129 -3.98 12.53 -6.21
CA ASP A 129 -3.52 13.65 -7.03
C ASP A 129 -2.81 13.23 -8.33
N LEU A 130 -2.71 11.92 -8.60
CA LEU A 130 -2.03 11.41 -9.78
C LEU A 130 -3.02 11.23 -10.93
N PRO A 131 -2.64 11.57 -12.18
CA PRO A 131 -3.45 11.31 -13.37
C PRO A 131 -3.43 9.82 -13.75
N VAL A 132 -3.91 8.97 -12.83
CA VAL A 132 -3.93 7.52 -12.93
C VAL A 132 -5.35 7.04 -13.18
N GLN A 133 -5.53 6.13 -14.13
CA GLN A 133 -6.74 5.33 -14.24
C GLN A 133 -6.46 3.93 -13.69
N LEU A 134 -6.94 3.64 -12.49
CA LEU A 134 -6.78 2.35 -11.83
C LEU A 134 -8.03 1.50 -12.08
N LEU A 135 -7.86 0.42 -12.84
CA LEU A 135 -8.91 -0.54 -13.16
C LEU A 135 -8.69 -1.80 -12.32
N CYS A 136 -9.51 -2.01 -11.31
CA CYS A 136 -9.42 -3.13 -10.38
C CYS A 136 -10.42 -4.22 -10.77
N TRP A 137 -9.93 -5.36 -11.23
CA TRP A 137 -10.73 -6.46 -11.79
C TRP A 137 -11.04 -7.51 -10.72
N PHE A 138 -12.33 -7.66 -10.38
CA PHE A 138 -12.82 -8.63 -9.41
C PHE A 138 -13.66 -9.73 -10.08
N PRO A 139 -13.57 -10.99 -9.62
CA PRO A 139 -14.45 -12.04 -10.11
C PRO A 139 -15.89 -11.78 -9.66
N GLN A 140 -16.86 -12.00 -10.55
CA GLN A 140 -18.29 -11.87 -10.23
C GLN A 140 -18.73 -12.81 -9.10
N GLU A 141 -18.13 -14.00 -9.02
CA GLU A 141 -18.45 -15.03 -8.02
C GLU A 141 -17.73 -14.84 -6.68
N VAL A 142 -17.19 -13.65 -6.41
CA VAL A 142 -16.57 -13.36 -5.11
C VAL A 142 -17.61 -13.37 -3.97
N ALA A 143 -17.18 -13.72 -2.76
CA ALA A 143 -18.06 -13.72 -1.59
C ALA A 143 -18.73 -12.36 -1.38
N ALA A 144 -20.02 -12.36 -1.02
CA ALA A 144 -20.83 -11.15 -0.90
C ALA A 144 -20.20 -10.03 -0.01
N PRO A 145 -19.56 -10.32 1.14
CA PRO A 145 -18.87 -9.29 1.92
C PRO A 145 -17.72 -8.62 1.17
N VAL A 146 -16.99 -9.36 0.34
CA VAL A 146 -15.90 -8.82 -0.49
C VAL A 146 -16.47 -7.98 -1.62
N ALA A 147 -17.55 -8.42 -2.27
CA ALA A 147 -18.20 -7.64 -3.31
C ALA A 147 -18.76 -6.30 -2.77
N ALA A 148 -19.34 -6.32 -1.56
CA ALA A 148 -19.81 -5.11 -0.89
C ALA A 148 -18.65 -4.17 -0.55
N ALA A 149 -17.54 -4.69 -0.01
CA ALA A 149 -16.35 -3.91 0.29
C ALA A 149 -15.74 -3.28 -0.97
N ALA A 150 -15.64 -4.05 -2.07
CA ALA A 150 -15.16 -3.52 -3.35
C ALA A 150 -16.04 -2.36 -3.83
N ARG A 151 -17.36 -2.51 -3.85
CA ARG A 151 -18.26 -1.40 -4.25
C ARG A 151 -18.18 -0.17 -3.35
N ALA A 152 -17.91 -0.37 -2.06
CA ALA A 152 -17.75 0.72 -1.10
C ALA A 152 -16.41 1.46 -1.27
N ALA A 153 -15.35 0.77 -1.70
CA ALA A 153 -14.02 1.36 -1.87
C ALA A 153 -13.84 2.09 -3.21
N HIS A 154 -14.67 1.82 -4.21
CA HIS A 154 -14.52 2.37 -5.56
C HIS A 154 -15.55 3.46 -5.86
N PRO A 155 -15.12 4.69 -6.23
CA PRO A 155 -16.03 5.77 -6.63
C PRO A 155 -16.66 5.54 -8.01
N LEU A 156 -16.03 4.72 -8.85
CA LEU A 156 -16.50 4.39 -10.19
C LEU A 156 -16.64 2.88 -10.38
N GLU A 157 -17.60 2.47 -11.20
CA GLU A 157 -17.81 1.07 -11.59
C GLU A 157 -17.96 0.99 -13.11
N ASP A 158 -17.28 0.01 -13.73
CA ASP A 158 -17.51 -0.35 -15.12
C ASP A 158 -18.75 -1.24 -15.21
N ARG A 159 -19.75 -0.77 -15.97
CA ARG A 159 -20.99 -1.49 -16.26
C ARG A 159 -21.12 -1.60 -17.78
N ASP A 160 -20.85 -2.79 -18.30
CA ASP A 160 -20.92 -3.10 -19.73
C ASP A 160 -20.11 -2.13 -20.61
N GLY A 161 -18.90 -1.76 -20.14
CA GLY A 161 -18.00 -0.84 -20.84
C GLY A 161 -18.30 0.65 -20.62
N ALA A 162 -19.34 0.98 -19.85
CA ALA A 162 -19.63 2.33 -19.40
C ALA A 162 -19.16 2.54 -17.96
N VAL A 163 -18.25 3.51 -17.76
CA VAL A 163 -17.80 3.90 -16.42
C VAL A 163 -18.81 4.85 -15.79
N VAL A 164 -19.45 4.42 -14.70
CA VAL A 164 -20.48 5.18 -13.98
C VAL A 164 -20.09 5.41 -12.52
N GLY A 165 -20.65 6.44 -11.88
CA GLY A 165 -20.46 6.70 -10.46
C GLY A 165 -21.13 5.64 -9.57
N SER A 166 -20.44 5.24 -8.50
CA SER A 166 -20.96 4.32 -7.48
C SER A 166 -21.63 5.07 -6.34
N SER A 167 -22.93 4.85 -6.12
CA SER A 167 -23.64 5.38 -4.95
C SER A 167 -23.30 4.66 -3.64
N ALA A 168 -22.61 3.52 -3.72
CA ALA A 168 -22.17 2.75 -2.56
C ALA A 168 -20.81 3.21 -2.01
N HIS A 169 -20.10 4.07 -2.77
CA HIS A 169 -18.78 4.56 -2.40
C HIS A 169 -18.79 5.28 -1.05
N ARG A 170 -17.76 5.00 -0.25
CA ARG A 170 -17.52 5.60 1.06
C ARG A 170 -16.12 6.19 1.10
N ASP A 171 -15.95 7.22 1.92
CA ASP A 171 -14.63 7.76 2.23
C ASP A 171 -13.68 6.65 2.75
N PRO A 172 -12.43 6.58 2.24
CA PRO A 172 -11.50 5.49 2.56
C PRO A 172 -11.17 5.38 4.06
N ARG A 173 -11.12 6.50 4.80
CA ARG A 173 -10.85 6.49 6.24
C ARG A 173 -12.04 5.96 7.04
N SER A 174 -13.24 6.34 6.63
CA SER A 174 -14.49 5.83 7.20
C SER A 174 -14.64 4.33 6.93
N LEU A 175 -14.23 3.85 5.75
CA LEU A 175 -14.24 2.43 5.41
C LEU A 175 -13.31 1.61 6.33
N LEU A 176 -12.11 2.12 6.62
CA LEU A 176 -11.17 1.46 7.53
C LEU A 176 -11.50 1.62 9.01
N THR A 177 -12.38 2.53 9.37
CA THR A 177 -12.94 2.57 10.73
C THR A 177 -13.86 1.36 10.97
N ASP A 178 -14.67 0.98 9.97
CA ASP A 178 -15.58 -0.17 10.07
C ASP A 178 -14.89 -1.51 9.77
N ARG A 179 -13.83 -1.48 8.96
CA ARG A 179 -13.06 -2.64 8.52
C ARG A 179 -11.57 -2.34 8.68
N PRO A 180 -11.04 -2.39 9.92
CA PRO A 180 -9.67 -2.00 10.21
C PRO A 180 -8.65 -2.83 9.43
N ALA A 181 -7.47 -2.25 9.26
CA ALA A 181 -6.33 -2.94 8.68
C ALA A 181 -6.07 -4.26 9.44
N PRO A 182 -5.73 -5.35 8.74
CA PRO A 182 -5.52 -6.64 9.36
C PRO A 182 -4.34 -6.59 10.34
N VAL A 183 -4.51 -7.17 11.52
CA VAL A 183 -3.42 -7.33 12.49
C VAL A 183 -2.34 -8.24 11.87
N PRO A 184 -1.07 -7.80 11.77
CA PRO A 184 0.02 -8.63 11.28
C PRO A 184 0.27 -9.86 12.17
N ALA A 185 0.95 -10.87 11.62
CA ALA A 185 1.31 -12.05 12.39
C ALA A 185 2.20 -11.71 13.61
N GLU A 186 2.07 -12.48 14.68
CA GLU A 186 2.92 -12.38 15.87
C GLU A 186 4.36 -12.83 15.55
N MET A 187 5.35 -12.07 16.06
CA MET A 187 6.78 -12.31 15.83
C MET A 187 7.47 -13.06 16.99
N GLY A 188 6.71 -13.48 18.00
CA GLY A 188 7.27 -13.97 19.26
C GLY A 188 7.84 -12.86 20.15
N PRO A 189 8.61 -13.18 21.20
CA PRO A 189 9.14 -12.18 22.13
C PRO A 189 10.20 -11.29 21.45
N PRO A 190 10.15 -9.95 21.65
CA PRO A 190 11.15 -9.05 21.10
C PRO A 190 12.49 -9.15 21.83
N VAL A 191 13.58 -8.83 21.13
CA VAL A 191 14.93 -8.72 21.72
C VAL A 191 15.13 -7.42 22.48
N THR A 192 14.30 -6.41 22.21
CA THR A 192 14.23 -5.17 22.97
C THR A 192 12.78 -4.80 23.21
N ASP A 193 12.49 -4.45 24.45
CA ASP A 193 11.17 -4.04 24.89
C ASP A 193 11.34 -2.82 25.81
N LEU A 194 10.98 -1.65 25.30
CA LEU A 194 11.33 -0.37 25.87
C LEU A 194 10.09 0.53 25.99
N PRO A 195 9.51 0.71 27.19
CA PRO A 195 8.55 1.79 27.41
C PRO A 195 9.27 3.14 27.33
N PHE A 196 8.64 4.14 26.74
CA PHE A 196 9.21 5.48 26.57
C PHE A 196 8.14 6.58 26.60
N ASP A 197 8.60 7.79 26.87
CA ASP A 197 7.86 9.05 26.78
C ASP A 197 8.69 10.06 25.94
N ALA A 198 8.25 11.31 25.89
CA ALA A 198 8.94 12.35 25.13
C ALA A 198 10.41 12.59 25.55
N VAL A 199 10.77 12.40 26.83
CA VAL A 199 12.16 12.63 27.28
C VAL A 199 13.09 11.47 26.94
N ARG A 200 12.51 10.29 26.66
CA ARG A 200 13.24 9.05 26.34
C ARG A 200 13.33 8.74 24.84
N LEU A 201 12.91 9.66 23.96
CA LEU A 201 13.07 9.52 22.50
C LEU A 201 14.53 9.29 22.06
N ARG A 202 15.51 9.77 22.83
CA ARG A 202 16.92 9.46 22.57
C ARG A 202 17.24 7.99 22.74
N GLU A 203 16.66 7.34 23.74
CA GLU A 203 16.85 5.90 24.02
C GLU A 203 16.24 5.05 22.91
N VAL A 204 15.07 5.45 22.39
CA VAL A 204 14.45 4.83 21.20
C VAL A 204 15.43 4.84 20.03
N ARG A 205 15.99 6.01 19.69
CA ARG A 205 16.96 6.12 18.58
C ARG A 205 18.19 5.25 18.79
N SER A 206 18.75 5.25 20.00
CA SER A 206 19.93 4.44 20.33
C SER A 206 19.65 2.93 20.26
N ALA A 207 18.48 2.49 20.69
CA ALA A 207 18.09 1.08 20.61
C ALA A 207 17.95 0.61 19.15
N VAL A 208 17.31 1.41 18.30
CA VAL A 208 17.11 1.12 16.87
C VAL A 208 18.45 1.11 16.11
N ASP A 209 19.28 2.15 16.26
CA ASP A 209 20.61 2.21 15.62
C ASP A 209 21.51 1.05 16.08
N GLY A 210 21.46 0.71 17.38
CA GLY A 210 22.18 -0.44 17.93
C GLY A 210 21.75 -1.77 17.30
N ALA A 211 20.45 -2.00 17.14
CA ALA A 211 19.92 -3.20 16.50
C ALA A 211 20.32 -3.29 15.01
N LEU A 212 20.21 -2.19 14.27
CA LEU A 212 20.58 -2.11 12.85
C LEU A 212 22.08 -2.38 12.65
N ARG A 213 22.95 -1.75 13.44
CA ARG A 213 24.39 -2.00 13.41
C ARG A 213 24.74 -3.43 13.81
N GLY A 214 24.04 -3.99 14.81
CA GLY A 214 24.21 -5.38 15.23
C GLY A 214 23.89 -6.37 14.11
N GLN A 215 22.96 -6.02 13.22
CA GLN A 215 22.61 -6.79 12.03
C GLN A 215 23.48 -6.46 10.80
N GLY A 216 24.47 -5.58 10.92
CA GLY A 216 25.43 -5.25 9.87
C GLY A 216 24.90 -4.29 8.80
N PHE A 217 23.84 -3.52 9.08
CA PHE A 217 23.30 -2.55 8.13
C PHE A 217 24.33 -1.47 7.77
N PRO A 218 24.41 -1.04 6.49
CA PRO A 218 25.21 0.11 6.09
C PRO A 218 24.81 1.37 6.86
N GLN A 219 25.76 2.23 7.19
CA GLN A 219 25.51 3.43 8.01
C GLN A 219 24.35 4.29 7.48
N ALA A 220 24.32 4.59 6.18
CA ALA A 220 23.27 5.39 5.57
C ALA A 220 21.88 4.76 5.76
N ARG A 221 21.78 3.43 5.61
CA ARG A 221 20.53 2.69 5.82
C ARG A 221 20.11 2.72 7.29
N SER A 222 21.07 2.59 8.20
CA SER A 222 20.81 2.66 9.65
C SER A 222 20.27 4.04 10.05
N GLU A 223 20.83 5.12 9.49
CA GLU A 223 20.37 6.49 9.71
C GLU A 223 18.93 6.69 9.19
N ASP A 224 18.63 6.24 7.97
CA ASP A 224 17.29 6.34 7.37
C ASP A 224 16.22 5.64 8.22
N VAL A 225 16.48 4.39 8.63
CA VAL A 225 15.52 3.61 9.42
C VAL A 225 15.36 4.18 10.82
N THR A 226 16.45 4.66 11.43
CA THR A 226 16.39 5.33 12.74
C THR A 226 15.56 6.60 12.69
N VAL A 227 15.66 7.39 11.62
CA VAL A 227 14.80 8.57 11.41
C VAL A 227 13.34 8.14 11.31
N ALA A 228 13.01 7.13 10.50
CA ALA A 228 11.65 6.68 10.32
C ALA A 228 10.99 6.22 11.63
N VAL A 229 11.69 5.37 12.42
CA VAL A 229 11.17 4.91 13.71
C VAL A 229 11.07 6.05 14.72
N ASN A 230 12.01 7.02 14.68
CA ASN A 230 11.94 8.20 15.54
C ASN A 230 10.72 9.08 15.23
N GLU A 231 10.37 9.28 13.95
CA GLU A 231 9.17 10.03 13.56
C GLU A 231 7.90 9.36 14.10
N ILE A 232 7.83 8.03 14.00
CA ILE A 232 6.71 7.25 14.53
C ILE A 232 6.64 7.35 16.06
N ALA A 233 7.77 7.15 16.75
CA ALA A 233 7.85 7.26 18.20
C ALA A 233 7.48 8.66 18.69
N THR A 234 7.92 9.70 17.99
CA THR A 234 7.58 11.10 18.26
C THR A 234 6.07 11.32 18.11
N ASN A 235 5.45 10.77 17.07
CA ASN A 235 4.00 10.87 16.89
C ASN A 235 3.22 10.15 17.99
N ALA A 236 3.64 8.96 18.39
CA ALA A 236 2.98 8.19 19.44
C ALA A 236 2.94 8.97 20.79
N VAL A 237 4.01 9.69 21.13
CA VAL A 237 4.07 10.47 22.39
C VAL A 237 3.43 11.86 22.27
N HIS A 238 3.55 12.55 21.13
CA HIS A 238 3.04 13.91 20.99
C HIS A 238 1.58 13.99 20.55
N HIS A 239 1.12 13.02 19.77
CA HIS A 239 -0.25 12.94 19.26
C HIS A 239 -1.07 11.83 19.93
N GLY A 240 -0.42 10.88 20.58
CA GLY A 240 -1.07 9.86 21.39
C GLY A 240 -1.16 10.22 22.89
N PRO A 241 -1.23 9.20 23.78
CA PRO A 241 -1.44 9.39 25.22
C PRO A 241 -0.27 9.97 26.02
N GLY A 242 0.87 10.27 25.39
CA GLY A 242 2.09 10.76 26.06
C GLY A 242 3.13 9.69 26.38
N THR A 243 2.76 8.41 26.34
CA THR A 243 3.64 7.26 26.57
C THR A 243 3.40 6.19 25.52
N ALA A 244 4.46 5.50 25.13
CA ALA A 244 4.43 4.43 24.13
C ALA A 244 5.46 3.34 24.47
N ARG A 245 5.46 2.26 23.70
CA ARG A 245 6.35 1.11 23.85
C ARG A 245 7.01 0.82 22.52
N LEU A 246 8.33 0.66 22.53
CA LEU A 246 9.12 0.20 21.39
C LEU A 246 9.44 -1.29 21.59
N MET A 247 9.12 -2.10 20.60
CA MET A 247 9.51 -3.51 20.51
C MET A 247 10.40 -3.70 19.28
N ILE A 248 11.51 -4.43 19.42
CA ILE A 248 12.44 -4.72 18.31
C ILE A 248 12.64 -6.23 18.19
N TRP A 249 12.56 -6.72 16.96
CA TRP A 249 12.98 -8.07 16.55
C TRP A 249 14.07 -7.97 15.49
N THR A 250 14.95 -8.96 15.46
CA THR A 250 16.08 -9.03 14.51
C THR A 250 16.08 -10.38 13.77
N PRO A 251 15.10 -10.65 12.88
CA PRO A 251 15.18 -11.80 11.98
C PRO A 251 16.46 -11.76 11.14
N PRO A 252 16.94 -12.89 10.59
CA PRO A 252 18.13 -12.90 9.75
C PRO A 252 18.04 -11.90 8.59
N GLY A 253 18.98 -10.94 8.53
CA GLY A 253 19.04 -9.92 7.46
C GLY A 253 18.03 -8.77 7.59
N GLU A 254 17.24 -8.73 8.67
CA GLU A 254 16.19 -7.73 8.86
C GLU A 254 16.20 -7.14 10.28
N VAL A 255 15.58 -5.97 10.42
CA VAL A 255 15.17 -5.37 11.69
C VAL A 255 13.71 -4.98 11.59
N VAL A 256 12.91 -5.45 12.54
CA VAL A 256 11.50 -5.10 12.70
C VAL A 256 11.36 -4.28 13.97
N CYS A 257 10.78 -3.09 13.88
CA CYS A 257 10.44 -2.24 15.02
C CYS A 257 8.92 -2.08 15.07
N GLU A 258 8.34 -2.20 16.24
CA GLU A 258 6.94 -1.86 16.47
C GLU A 258 6.85 -0.80 17.56
N VAL A 259 6.11 0.27 17.26
CA VAL A 259 5.73 1.29 18.23
C VAL A 259 4.25 1.09 18.54
N HIS A 260 3.95 0.92 19.83
CA HIS A 260 2.60 0.75 20.35
C HIS A 260 2.28 1.85 21.36
N ASP A 261 1.09 2.45 21.25
CA ASP A 261 0.51 3.33 22.26
C ASP A 261 -0.95 2.98 22.53
N THR A 262 -1.48 3.39 23.69
CA THR A 262 -2.86 3.09 24.10
C THR A 262 -3.89 4.10 23.56
N GLY A 263 -3.47 4.95 22.62
CA GLY A 263 -4.30 5.95 21.99
C GLY A 263 -5.15 5.37 20.86
N ARG A 264 -6.08 6.20 20.40
CA ARG A 264 -6.92 5.88 19.24
C ARG A 264 -6.28 6.47 17.99
N LEU A 265 -6.21 5.65 16.94
CA LEU A 265 -5.77 6.06 15.62
C LEU A 265 -6.81 6.99 14.99
N ASP A 266 -6.50 8.28 14.91
CA ASP A 266 -7.39 9.28 14.30
C ASP A 266 -7.42 9.23 12.77
N ASP A 267 -6.28 8.91 12.12
CA ASP A 267 -6.19 8.67 10.67
C ASP A 267 -5.68 7.24 10.42
N PRO A 268 -6.49 6.33 9.84
CA PRO A 268 -6.07 4.94 9.58
C PRO A 268 -5.07 4.81 8.41
N LEU A 269 -4.87 5.88 7.63
CA LEU A 269 -4.01 5.87 6.43
C LEU A 269 -2.93 6.96 6.50
N PRO A 270 -2.22 7.13 7.63
CA PRO A 270 -1.41 8.31 7.84
C PRO A 270 -0.21 8.28 6.90
N GLY A 271 0.09 9.43 6.29
CA GLY A 271 1.27 9.62 5.45
C GLY A 271 1.26 8.86 4.11
N LEU A 272 0.13 8.33 3.64
CA LEU A 272 0.04 7.73 2.29
C LEU A 272 0.05 8.79 1.17
N ALA A 273 -0.57 9.94 1.42
CA ALA A 273 -0.52 11.08 0.51
C ALA A 273 0.73 11.93 0.77
N PRO A 274 1.38 12.49 -0.27
CA PRO A 274 2.44 13.48 -0.09
C PRO A 274 1.93 14.67 0.73
N PRO A 275 2.68 15.13 1.75
CA PRO A 275 2.27 16.28 2.52
C PRO A 275 2.36 17.56 1.68
N ASP A 276 1.52 18.56 1.98
CA ASP A 276 1.64 19.89 1.37
C ASP A 276 3.05 20.44 1.67
N PRO A 277 3.85 20.80 0.64
CA PRO A 277 5.18 21.40 0.82
C PRO A 277 5.19 22.67 1.67
N ARG A 278 4.04 23.35 1.80
CA ARG A 278 3.86 24.56 2.62
C ARG A 278 3.45 24.28 4.06
N ALA A 279 3.05 23.05 4.39
CA ALA A 279 2.63 22.71 5.75
C ALA A 279 3.84 22.73 6.71
N PRO A 280 3.74 23.38 7.88
CA PRO A 280 4.87 23.50 8.82
C PRO A 280 5.18 22.19 9.57
N HIS A 281 4.25 21.25 9.62
CA HIS A 281 4.35 19.96 10.31
C HIS A 281 3.58 18.86 9.54
N GLY A 282 3.65 17.60 10.01
CA GLY A 282 2.86 16.49 9.45
C GLY A 282 3.54 15.69 8.33
N ARG A 283 4.86 15.81 8.18
CA ARG A 283 5.63 15.10 7.14
C ARG A 283 6.21 13.76 7.62
N GLY A 284 6.31 13.58 8.94
CA GLY A 284 7.07 12.49 9.57
C GLY A 284 6.69 11.10 9.07
N ILE A 285 5.39 10.74 9.10
CA ILE A 285 4.95 9.40 8.65
C ILE A 285 5.15 9.23 7.15
N TRP A 286 4.89 10.27 6.34
CA TRP A 286 5.14 10.17 4.90
C TRP A 286 6.63 9.92 4.60
N ILE A 287 7.53 10.62 5.30
CA ILE A 287 8.99 10.41 5.20
C ILE A 287 9.34 8.99 5.66
N ALA A 288 8.80 8.53 6.80
CA ALA A 288 9.04 7.19 7.32
C ALA A 288 8.65 6.10 6.30
N ARG A 289 7.53 6.27 5.59
CA ARG A 289 7.12 5.37 4.50
C ARG A 289 8.09 5.35 3.32
N GLN A 290 8.89 6.40 3.09
CA GLN A 290 9.90 6.43 2.03
C GLN A 290 11.22 5.79 2.46
N LEU A 291 11.50 5.77 3.76
CA LEU A 291 12.78 5.33 4.33
C LEU A 291 12.78 3.85 4.74
N CYS A 292 11.61 3.24 4.92
CA CYS A 292 11.48 1.84 5.33
C CYS A 292 11.03 0.93 4.19
N ASP A 293 11.29 -0.37 4.33
CA ASP A 293 10.76 -1.37 3.40
C ASP A 293 9.27 -1.59 3.65
N LEU A 294 8.86 -1.63 4.91
CA LEU A 294 7.45 -1.77 5.30
C LEU A 294 7.13 -0.76 6.40
N LEU A 295 5.96 -0.14 6.29
CA LEU A 295 5.34 0.62 7.37
C LEU A 295 3.83 0.30 7.35
N HIS A 296 3.39 -0.45 8.35
CA HIS A 296 2.01 -0.87 8.50
C HIS A 296 1.43 -0.28 9.78
N VAL A 297 0.22 0.27 9.67
CA VAL A 297 -0.50 0.90 10.78
C VAL A 297 -1.80 0.16 10.98
N TRP A 298 -2.08 -0.26 12.22
CA TRP A 298 -3.33 -0.89 12.59
C TRP A 298 -3.71 -0.51 14.03
N SER A 299 -4.93 -0.83 14.40
CA SER A 299 -5.41 -0.72 15.78
C SER A 299 -6.08 -2.01 16.21
N ASP A 300 -6.02 -2.29 17.50
CA ASP A 300 -6.74 -3.37 18.16
C ASP A 300 -7.30 -2.88 19.52
N ASP A 301 -7.79 -3.80 20.36
CA ASP A 301 -8.35 -3.47 21.68
C ASP A 301 -7.30 -2.88 22.65
N GLY A 302 -6.00 -3.01 22.34
CA GLY A 302 -4.87 -2.50 23.10
C GLY A 302 -4.39 -1.12 22.67
N GLY A 303 -4.82 -0.62 21.51
CA GLY A 303 -4.52 0.73 21.03
C GLY A 303 -4.03 0.77 19.59
N THR A 304 -3.03 1.61 19.33
CA THR A 304 -2.49 1.88 18.00
C THR A 304 -1.10 1.30 17.85
N HIS A 305 -0.86 0.62 16.73
CA HIS A 305 0.40 -0.03 16.41
C HIS A 305 0.93 0.48 15.08
N VAL A 306 2.24 0.72 15.04
CA VAL A 306 2.98 1.00 13.81
C VAL A 306 4.16 0.06 13.74
N ARG A 307 4.13 -0.87 12.77
CA ARG A 307 5.25 -1.79 12.50
C ARG A 307 6.05 -1.29 11.32
N VAL A 308 7.34 -1.17 11.55
CA VAL A 308 8.36 -0.80 10.58
C VAL A 308 9.27 -2.00 10.35
N ARG A 309 9.64 -2.21 9.09
CA ARG A 309 10.67 -3.16 8.74
C ARG A 309 11.73 -2.55 7.84
N ALA A 310 12.96 -2.95 8.10
CA ALA A 310 14.09 -2.74 7.22
C ALA A 310 14.79 -4.06 6.92
N ALA A 311 15.13 -4.29 5.65
CA ALA A 311 16.06 -5.31 5.18
C ALA A 311 17.42 -4.65 4.87
N ALA A 312 18.49 -5.42 5.09
CA ALA A 312 19.88 -4.98 4.94
C ALA A 312 20.29 -4.76 3.47
#